data_AF-A0A9P6RWC2-F1
#
_entry.id   AF-A0A9P6RWC2-F1
#
_cell.length_a   1.000
_cell.length_b   1.000
_cell.length_c   1.000
_cell.angle_alpha   90.00
_cell.angle_beta   90.00
_cell.angle_gamma   90.00
#
_symmetry.space_group_name_H-M   'P 1'
#
loop_
_entity.id
_entity.type
_entity.pdbx_description
1 polymer ?
#
loop_
_entity_poly.entity_id
_entity_poly.type
_entity_poly.pdbx_seq_one_letter_code
_entity_poly.pdbx_strand_id
1 'polypeptide(L)'
;AMVTVGLAQNFAALRALVTEGIQRGHMSLHARNIAISAGTPPASVDEVTAHMIETGRIRLGAARSYIEMRGLSLYSVGTSANGSSASLLTPGLNGSNLSGERRDKTEHKRS
;
A
#
# COMPACT_ATOMS: atom_id res chain seq x y z
N ALA A 1 13.55 43.90 15.12
CA ALA A 1 12.77 42.65 15.09
C ALA A 1 11.92 42.46 13.82
N MET A 2 11.74 43.46 12.93
CA MET A 2 10.90 43.29 11.72
C MET A 2 11.59 42.52 10.57
N VAL A 3 12.89 42.71 10.36
CA VAL A 3 13.64 42.06 9.25
C VAL A 3 13.63 40.52 9.36
N THR A 4 13.65 40.00 10.57
CA THR A 4 13.62 38.55 10.84
C THR A 4 12.26 37.91 10.56
N VAL A 5 11.16 38.65 10.71
CA VAL A 5 9.81 38.14 10.45
C VAL A 5 9.56 37.96 8.95
N GLY A 6 10.04 38.90 8.12
CA GLY A 6 9.92 38.79 6.65
C GLY A 6 10.70 37.61 6.06
N LEU A 7 11.89 37.33 6.62
CA LEU A 7 12.71 36.20 6.20
C LEU A 7 12.12 34.85 6.66
N ALA A 8 11.55 34.81 7.86
CA ALA A 8 10.80 33.65 8.35
C ALA A 8 9.52 33.37 7.53
N GLN A 9 8.81 34.42 7.09
CA GLN A 9 7.64 34.28 6.21
C GLN A 9 8.02 33.75 4.82
N ASN A 10 9.12 34.25 4.24
CA ASN A 10 9.65 33.74 2.96
C ASN A 10 10.03 32.25 3.09
N PHE A 11 10.71 31.90 4.18
CA PHE A 11 11.07 30.51 4.48
C PHE A 11 9.84 29.61 4.68
N ALA A 12 8.80 30.09 5.36
CA ALA A 12 7.55 29.37 5.54
C ALA A 12 6.80 29.14 4.21
N ALA A 13 6.77 30.14 3.32
CA ALA A 13 6.16 30.02 2.00
C ALA A 13 6.90 29.02 1.09
N LEU A 14 8.24 29.05 1.08
CA LEU A 14 9.06 28.07 0.34
C LEU A 14 8.87 26.66 0.90
N ARG A 15 8.88 26.51 2.22
CA ARG A 15 8.62 25.23 2.88
C ARG A 15 7.22 24.72 2.56
N ALA A 16 6.19 25.57 2.57
CA ALA A 16 4.83 25.23 2.19
C ALA A 16 4.76 24.74 0.73
N LEU A 17 5.37 25.46 -0.21
CA LEU A 17 5.46 25.05 -1.62
C LEU A 17 6.13 23.69 -1.80
N VAL A 18 7.23 23.44 -1.10
CA VAL A 18 7.94 22.16 -1.17
C VAL A 18 7.09 21.06 -0.55
N THR A 19 6.47 21.28 0.62
CA THR A 19 5.65 20.26 1.28
C THR A 19 4.37 19.96 0.50
N GLU A 20 3.69 20.98 -0.03
CA GLU A 20 2.50 20.81 -0.86
C GLU A 20 2.85 20.17 -2.20
N GLY A 21 3.96 20.58 -2.82
CA GLY A 21 4.45 19.99 -4.07
C GLY A 21 4.82 18.51 -3.90
N ILE A 22 5.48 18.16 -2.80
CA ILE A 22 5.83 16.76 -2.48
C ILE A 22 4.59 15.93 -2.18
N GLN A 23 3.62 16.45 -1.42
CA GLN A 23 2.37 15.73 -1.14
C GLN A 23 1.52 15.55 -2.40
N ARG A 24 1.36 16.59 -3.22
CA ARG A 24 0.69 16.51 -4.53
C ARG A 24 1.40 15.50 -5.44
N GLY A 25 2.73 15.53 -5.49
CA GLY A 25 3.55 14.60 -6.25
C GLY A 25 3.39 13.15 -5.79
N HIS A 26 3.39 12.91 -4.47
CA HIS A 26 3.17 11.57 -3.90
C HIS A 26 1.78 11.05 -4.19
N MET A 27 0.74 11.88 -4.08
CA MET A 27 -0.63 11.48 -4.42
C MET A 27 -0.77 11.13 -5.90
N SER A 28 -0.22 11.96 -6.80
CA SER A 28 -0.24 11.70 -8.24
C SER A 28 0.53 10.42 -8.60
N LEU A 29 1.72 10.23 -8.04
CA LEU A 29 2.51 9.01 -8.25
C LEU A 29 1.82 7.77 -7.69
N HIS A 30 1.25 7.87 -6.48
CA HIS A 30 0.57 6.77 -5.82
C HIS A 30 -0.70 6.35 -6.57
N ALA A 31 -1.52 7.33 -6.99
CA ALA A 31 -2.70 7.07 -7.82
C ALA A 31 -2.30 6.47 -9.17
N ARG A 32 -1.21 6.96 -9.79
CA ARG A 32 -0.66 6.39 -11.03
C ARG A 32 -0.22 4.93 -10.87
N ASN A 33 0.48 4.60 -9.78
CA ASN A 33 0.89 3.23 -9.48
C ASN A 33 -0.33 2.31 -9.32
N ILE A 34 -1.39 2.78 -8.66
CA ILE A 34 -2.64 2.02 -8.51
C ILE A 34 -3.36 1.83 -9.85
N ALA A 35 -3.40 2.85 -10.72
CA ALA A 35 -3.95 2.73 -12.06
C ALA A 35 -3.18 1.68 -12.90
N ILE A 36 -1.85 1.69 -12.82
CA ILE A 36 -1.01 0.69 -13.49
C ILE A 36 -1.30 -0.72 -12.95
N SER A 37 -1.39 -0.89 -11.63
CA SER A 37 -1.76 -2.17 -11.01
C SER A 37 -3.20 -2.62 -11.33
N ALA A 38 -4.09 -1.70 -11.68
CA ALA A 38 -5.45 -2.01 -12.13
C ALA A 38 -5.49 -2.59 -13.56
N GLY A 39 -4.38 -2.51 -14.31
CA GLY A 39 -4.34 -2.89 -15.72
C GLY A 39 -4.84 -1.77 -16.63
N THR A 40 -4.73 -0.51 -16.22
CA THR A 40 -5.09 0.63 -17.06
C THR A 40 -4.11 0.78 -18.24
N PRO A 41 -4.58 0.89 -19.50
CA PRO A 41 -3.72 1.21 -20.64
C PRO A 41 -2.96 2.53 -20.43
N PRO A 42 -1.68 2.64 -20.83
CA PRO A 42 -0.84 3.82 -20.55
C PRO A 42 -1.42 5.13 -21.10
N ALA A 43 -2.16 5.07 -22.22
CA ALA A 43 -2.87 6.23 -22.78
C ALA A 43 -4.01 6.77 -21.91
N SER A 44 -4.54 5.94 -21.00
CA SER A 44 -5.65 6.27 -20.10
C SER A 44 -5.25 6.37 -18.62
N VAL A 45 -3.99 6.05 -18.28
CA VAL A 45 -3.49 6.09 -16.89
C VAL A 45 -3.67 7.48 -16.27
N ASP A 46 -3.37 8.54 -17.02
CA ASP A 46 -3.51 9.91 -16.52
C ASP A 46 -4.97 10.28 -16.27
N GLU A 47 -5.89 9.80 -17.12
CA GLU A 47 -7.33 10.00 -16.96
C GLU A 47 -7.87 9.30 -15.72
N VAL A 48 -7.53 8.02 -15.52
CA VAL A 48 -7.95 7.25 -14.34
C VAL A 48 -7.34 7.84 -13.06
N THR A 49 -6.10 8.29 -13.13
CA THR A 49 -5.39 8.95 -12.02
C THR A 49 -6.09 10.25 -11.63
N ALA A 50 -6.41 11.10 -12.60
CA ALA A 50 -7.14 12.34 -12.37
C ALA A 50 -8.51 12.07 -11.74
N HIS A 51 -9.26 11.10 -12.27
CA HIS A 51 -10.56 10.71 -11.71
C HIS A 51 -10.45 10.19 -10.26
N MET A 52 -9.44 9.40 -9.93
CA MET A 52 -9.21 8.90 -8.57
C MET A 52 -8.85 10.01 -7.58
N ILE A 53 -8.08 11.02 -8.02
CA ILE A 53 -7.72 12.17 -7.20
C ILE A 53 -8.95 13.07 -6.99
N GLU A 54 -9.73 13.33 -8.04
CA GLU A 54 -10.95 14.15 -7.99
C GLU A 54 -12.02 13.53 -7.09
N THR A 55 -12.23 12.21 -7.19
CA THR A 55 -13.20 11.50 -6.35
C THR A 55 -12.68 11.19 -4.95
N GLY A 56 -11.38 11.42 -4.68
CA GLY A 56 -10.71 11.05 -3.43
C GLY A 56 -10.63 9.54 -3.18
N ARG A 57 -10.96 8.70 -4.17
CA ARG A 57 -10.99 7.23 -4.05
C ARG A 57 -9.78 6.60 -4.73
N ILE A 58 -8.61 6.78 -4.11
CA ILE A 58 -7.34 6.20 -4.58
C ILE A 58 -7.26 4.73 -4.16
N ARG A 59 -7.98 3.85 -4.86
CA ARG A 59 -8.02 2.40 -4.61
C ARG A 59 -8.16 1.61 -5.91
N LEU A 60 -7.65 0.39 -5.90
CA LEU A 60 -7.68 -0.52 -7.05
C LEU A 60 -9.10 -0.78 -7.57
N GLY A 61 -10.08 -0.94 -6.67
CA GLY A 61 -11.48 -1.16 -7.05
C GLY A 61 -12.12 0.04 -7.75
N ALA A 62 -11.78 1.27 -7.34
CA ALA A 62 -12.26 2.48 -7.99
C ALA A 62 -11.66 2.64 -9.39
N ALA A 63 -10.36 2.37 -9.54
CA ALA A 63 -9.70 2.36 -10.85
C ALA A 63 -10.36 1.33 -11.79
N ARG A 64 -10.57 0.10 -11.34
CA ARG A 64 -11.20 -0.97 -12.13
C ARG A 64 -12.63 -0.63 -12.54
N SER A 65 -13.44 -0.13 -11.61
CA SER A 65 -14.83 0.26 -11.88
C SER A 65 -14.90 1.37 -12.94
N TYR A 66 -13.96 2.32 -12.91
CA TYR A 66 -13.89 3.41 -13.89
C TYR A 66 -13.48 2.91 -15.29
N ILE A 67 -12.50 2.02 -15.38
CA ILE A 67 -12.06 1.39 -16.64
C ILE A 67 -13.21 0.60 -17.27
N GLU A 68 -13.92 -0.18 -16.45
CA GLU A 68 -15.08 -0.98 -16.86
C GLU A 68 -16.23 -0.09 -17.34
N MET A 69 -16.54 0.99 -16.61
CA MET A 69 -17.55 1.98 -17.01
C MET A 69 -17.20 2.68 -18.34
N ARG A 70 -15.92 2.99 -18.58
CA ARG A 70 -15.45 3.62 -19.83
C ARG A 70 -15.35 2.63 -20.99
N GLY A 71 -15.57 1.33 -20.77
CA GLY A 71 -15.40 0.29 -21.80
C GLY A 71 -13.96 0.16 -22.28
N LEU A 72 -12.99 0.58 -21.46
CA LEU A 72 -11.58 0.42 -21.75
C LEU A 72 -11.22 -1.05 -21.57
N SER A 73 -10.64 -1.68 -22.59
CA SER A 73 -10.09 -3.03 -22.45
C SER A 73 -9.03 -3.02 -21.35
N LEU A 74 -9.21 -3.84 -20.30
CA LEU A 74 -8.17 -4.01 -19.30
C LEU A 74 -6.91 -4.49 -20.01
N TYR A 75 -5.87 -3.67 -19.96
CA TYR A 75 -4.56 -4.10 -20.42
C TYR A 75 -4.08 -5.15 -19.42
N SER A 76 -3.88 -6.38 -19.91
CA SER A 76 -3.26 -7.45 -19.14
C SER A 76 -1.86 -7.00 -18.70
N VAL A 77 -1.76 -6.46 -17.48
CA VAL A 77 -0.46 -6.21 -16.87
C VAL A 77 0.11 -7.59 -16.53
N GLY A 78 1.13 -8.00 -17.29
CA GLY A 78 1.95 -9.16 -16.94
C GLY A 78 2.58 -8.90 -15.58
N THR A 79 1.91 -9.36 -14.53
CA THR A 79 2.42 -9.31 -13.17
C THR A 79 3.51 -10.37 -13.10
N SER A 80 4.74 -9.99 -13.44
CA SER A 80 5.92 -10.80 -13.15
C SER A 80 6.04 -10.89 -11.63
N ALA A 81 5.58 -12.02 -11.09
CA ALA A 81 5.77 -12.40 -9.71
C ALA A 81 7.28 -12.59 -9.45
N ASN A 82 7.95 -11.54 -8.99
CA ASN A 82 9.25 -11.70 -8.34
C ASN A 82 9.00 -12.09 -6.87
N GLY A 83 8.57 -13.34 -6.68
CA GLY A 83 8.68 -14.02 -5.40
C GLY A 83 10.17 -14.29 -5.16
N SER A 84 10.75 -13.51 -4.26
CA SER A 84 12.15 -13.60 -3.86
C SER A 84 12.57 -15.04 -3.62
N SER A 85 13.54 -15.46 -4.41
CA SER A 85 14.27 -16.71 -4.28
C SER A 85 14.98 -16.81 -2.92
N ALA A 86 14.83 -17.99 -2.31
CA ALA A 86 15.83 -18.65 -1.47
C ALA A 86 16.42 -17.88 -0.27
N SER A 87 15.84 -18.10 0.92
CA SER A 87 16.63 -18.15 2.16
C SER A 87 16.87 -19.61 2.53
N LEU A 88 18.11 -20.04 2.34
CA LEU A 88 18.64 -21.35 2.69
C LEU A 88 18.88 -21.44 4.21
N LEU A 89 18.31 -22.49 4.80
CA LEU A 89 18.82 -23.31 5.92
C LEU A 89 19.72 -22.62 6.96
N THR A 90 19.16 -22.40 8.16
CA THR A 90 19.92 -22.50 9.41
C THR A 90 19.21 -23.51 10.31
N PRO A 91 19.83 -24.64 10.72
CA PRO A 91 19.22 -25.54 11.67
C PRO A 91 19.37 -24.96 13.08
N GLY A 92 18.34 -24.22 13.51
CA GLY A 92 18.17 -23.75 14.88
C GLY A 92 17.65 -24.89 15.77
N LEU A 93 18.46 -25.27 16.74
CA LEU A 93 18.21 -26.24 17.81
C LEU A 93 16.84 -25.98 18.48
N ASN A 94 15.91 -26.93 18.40
CA ASN A 94 14.65 -26.87 19.16
C ASN A 94 14.81 -27.65 20.47
N GLY A 95 14.99 -26.91 21.57
CA GLY A 95 15.03 -27.45 22.92
C GLY A 95 13.66 -27.97 23.35
N SER A 96 13.50 -29.29 23.36
CA SER A 96 12.42 -29.96 24.06
C SER A 96 12.68 -29.95 25.56
N ASN A 97 12.06 -29.01 26.29
CA ASN A 97 11.87 -29.14 27.73
C ASN A 97 10.49 -28.62 28.19
N LEU A 98 9.69 -29.59 28.66
CA LEU A 98 8.88 -29.57 29.89
C LEU A 98 7.84 -28.44 30.08
N SER A 99 6.55 -28.79 30.01
CA SER A 99 5.72 -28.99 31.24
C SER A 99 4.23 -29.08 30.94
N GLY A 100 3.64 -30.18 31.44
CA GLY A 100 2.34 -30.21 32.13
C GLY A 100 1.09 -29.72 31.39
N GLU A 101 0.30 -30.67 30.88
CA GLU A 101 -1.14 -30.47 30.79
C GLU A 101 -1.87 -31.73 31.26
N ARG A 102 -2.75 -31.51 32.23
CA ARG A 102 -3.37 -32.50 33.12
C ARG A 102 -4.35 -33.39 32.35
N ARG A 103 -4.22 -34.71 32.49
CA ARG A 103 -5.31 -35.65 32.18
C ARG A 103 -6.12 -35.89 33.45
N ASP A 104 -7.19 -35.10 33.61
CA ASP A 104 -8.35 -35.50 34.40
C ASP A 104 -9.37 -36.13 33.45
N LYS A 105 -9.77 -37.37 33.73
CA LYS A 105 -11.12 -37.92 33.47
C LYS A 105 -11.22 -39.35 34.02
N THR A 106 -11.86 -39.43 35.18
CA THR A 106 -13.00 -40.31 35.51
C THR A 106 -12.93 -41.82 35.18
N GLU A 107 -12.87 -42.64 36.23
CA GLU A 107 -13.56 -43.96 36.37
C GLU A 107 -13.50 -44.34 37.87
N HIS A 108 -14.49 -44.07 38.73
CA HIS A 108 -15.77 -44.75 38.95
C HIS A 108 -15.72 -46.27 39.20
N LYS A 109 -15.82 -46.63 40.50
CA LYS A 109 -16.58 -47.75 41.10
C LYS A 109 -16.23 -49.20 40.75
N ARG A 110 -15.82 -49.96 41.78
CA ARG A 110 -16.51 -51.10 42.44
C ARG A 110 -15.54 -51.69 43.48
N SER A 111 -15.89 -51.65 44.76
CA SER A 111 -16.57 -52.73 45.52
C SER A 111 -15.73 -54.00 45.59
#